data_AF-A0AA91JQN6-F1
#
_entry.id   AF-A0AA91JQN6-F1
#
_cell.length_a   1.000
_cell.length_b   1.000
_cell.length_c   1.000
_cell.angle_alpha   90.00
_cell.angle_beta   90.00
_cell.angle_gamma   90.00
#
_symmetry.space_group_name_H-M   'P 1'
#
loop_
_entity.id
_entity.type
_entity.pdbx_description
1 polymer ?
#
loop_
_entity_poly.entity_id
_entity_poly.type
_entity_poly.pdbx_seq_one_letter_code
_entity_poly.pdbx_strand_id
1 'polypeptide(L)' 'MLFMTQEKRISFSWDKSSYSGYVEKEYENAYLVVVSDPSPDMEEKYTNRMVISKKDCQASE' A
#
# COMPACT_ATOMS: atom_id res chain seq x y z
N MET A 1 5.97 25.43 10.68
CA MET A 1 6.81 24.22 10.73
C MET A 1 5.94 23.08 10.22
N LEU A 2 6.01 22.76 8.93
CA LEU A 2 5.22 21.67 8.36
C LEU A 2 5.98 20.37 8.68
N PHE A 3 5.42 19.58 9.58
CA PHE A 3 5.88 18.21 9.78
C PHE A 3 5.56 17.45 8.49
N MET A 4 6.56 17.25 7.64
CA MET A 4 6.50 16.20 6.62
C MET A 4 6.42 14.88 7.39
N THR A 5 5.21 14.38 7.60
CA THR A 5 5.01 12.97 7.89
C THR A 5 5.62 12.22 6.71
N GLN A 6 6.79 11.60 6.91
CA GLN A 6 7.37 10.73 5.89
C GLN A 6 6.32 9.69 5.53
N GLU A 7 5.73 9.82 4.35
CA GLU A 7 4.77 8.87 3.82
C GLU A 7 5.52 7.57 3.60
N LYS A 8 5.33 6.61 4.50
CA LYS A 8 5.96 5.29 4.42
C LYS A 8 5.43 4.61 3.15
N ARG A 9 6.29 4.52 2.12
CA ARG A 9 5.97 3.83 0.87
C ARG A 9 6.33 2.36 0.99
N ILE A 10 5.47 1.51 0.44
CA ILE A 10 5.72 0.08 0.37
C ILE A 10 5.37 -0.45 -1.02
N SER A 11 6.06 -1.51 -1.41
CA SER A 11 5.74 -2.29 -2.60
C SER A 11 5.18 -3.64 -2.18
N PHE A 12 4.20 -4.13 -2.93
CA PHE A 12 3.55 -5.40 -2.66
C PHE A 12 3.09 -6.07 -3.95
N SER A 13 2.87 -7.38 -3.91
CA SER A 13 2.37 -8.15 -5.04
C SER A 13 0.90 -8.49 -4.88
N TRP A 14 0.11 -8.31 -5.94
CA TRP A 14 -1.29 -8.71 -6.02
C TRP A 14 -1.61 -9.19 -7.43
N ASP A 15 -2.32 -10.31 -7.56
CA ASP A 15 -2.67 -10.95 -8.84
C ASP A 15 -1.51 -11.06 -9.85
N LYS A 16 -0.34 -11.49 -9.37
CA LYS A 16 0.92 -11.61 -10.16
C LYS A 16 1.49 -10.29 -10.71
N SER A 17 0.90 -9.15 -10.34
CA SER A 17 1.43 -7.82 -10.60
C SER A 17 2.04 -7.21 -9.33
N SER A 18 2.98 -6.30 -9.52
CA SER A 18 3.59 -5.55 -8.41
C SER A 18 3.04 -4.13 -8.39
N TYR A 19 2.65 -3.69 -7.21
CA TYR A 19 2.08 -2.38 -6.96
C TYR A 19 2.90 -1.64 -5.91
N SER A 20 2.73 -0.33 -5.88
CA SER A 20 3.32 0.52 -4.85
C SER A 20 2.27 1.49 -4.32
N GLY A 21 2.44 1.89 -3.07
CA GLY A 21 1.53 2.82 -2.43
C GLY A 21 2.11 3.37 -1.14
N TYR A 22 1.35 4.26 -0.50
CA TYR A 22 1.71 4.80 0.79
C TYR A 22 0.86 4.14 1.89
N VAL A 23 1.49 3.91 3.04
CA VAL A 23 0.82 3.39 4.23
C VAL A 23 -0.02 4.52 4.82
N GLU A 24 -1.33 4.39 4.71
CA GLU A 24 -2.29 5.27 5.37
C GLU A 24 -2.47 4.89 6.85
N LYS A 25 -2.45 3.59 7.16
CA LYS A 25 -2.55 3.10 8.54
C LYS A 25 -1.74 1.82 8.73
N GLU A 26 -1.00 1.75 9.83
CA GLU A 26 -0.26 0.55 10.22
C GLU A 26 -1.06 -0.24 11.28
N TYR A 27 -1.23 -1.54 11.02
CA TYR A 27 -1.76 -2.51 11.98
C TYR A 27 -0.62 -3.38 12.51
N GLU A 28 -0.91 -4.26 13.46
CA GLU A 28 0.09 -5.17 14.02
C GLU A 28 0.76 -6.03 12.93
N ASN A 29 -0.05 -6.66 12.08
CA ASN A 29 0.42 -7.62 11.05
C ASN A 29 0.14 -7.19 9.61
N ALA A 30 -0.40 -6.00 9.38
CA ALA A 30 -0.77 -5.50 8.06
C ALA A 30 -0.60 -3.99 7.92
N TYR A 31 -0.68 -3.50 6.69
CA TYR A 31 -0.76 -2.09 6.33
C TYR A 31 -2.05 -1.84 5.55
N LEU A 32 -2.74 -0.75 5.86
CA LEU A 32 -3.68 -0.12 4.94
C LEU A 32 -2.87 0.75 4.00
N VAL A 33 -2.88 0.39 2.72
CA VAL A 33 -2.10 1.04 1.67
C VAL A 33 -3.06 1.71 0.72
N VAL A 34 -2.81 2.97 0.40
CA VAL A 34 -3.44 3.62 -0.75
C VAL A 34 -2.51 3.43 -1.94
N VAL A 35 -3.02 2.78 -2.98
CA VAL A 35 -2.26 2.38 -4.17
C VAL A 35 -2.09 3.59 -5.08
N SER A 36 -0.85 3.85 -5.54
CA SER A 36 -0.52 5.01 -6.38
C SER A 36 -0.96 4.83 -7.83
N ASP A 37 -0.90 3.60 -8.34
CA ASP A 37 -1.28 3.19 -9.70
C ASP A 37 -2.18 1.94 -9.61
N PRO A 38 -3.46 2.12 -9.22
CA PRO A 38 -4.39 1.02 -9.02
C PRO A 38 -4.82 0.38 -10.34
N SER A 39 -5.12 -0.92 -10.33
CA SER A 39 -5.84 -1.54 -11.45
C SER A 39 -7.33 -1.14 -11.44
N PRO A 40 -8.07 -1.29 -12.56
CA PRO A 40 -9.52 -1.03 -12.58
C PRO A 40 -10.27 -1.81 -11.49
N ASP A 41 -9.85 -3.05 -11.22
CA ASP A 41 -10.39 -3.87 -10.14
C ASP A 41 -10.16 -3.24 -8.75
N MET A 42 -9.01 -2.60 -8.53
CA MET A 42 -8.70 -1.88 -7.29
C MET A 42 -9.52 -0.60 -7.14
N GLU A 43 -9.74 0.12 -8.24
CA GLU A 43 -10.60 1.31 -8.25
C GLU A 43 -12.05 0.95 -7.92
N GLU A 44 -12.61 -0.01 -8.65
CA GLU A 44 -14.02 -0.36 -8.56
C GLU A 44 -14.39 -1.10 -7.28
N LYS A 45 -13.57 -2.08 -6.85
CA LYS A 45 -13.93 -2.97 -5.73
C LYS A 45 -13.33 -2.52 -4.41
N TYR A 46 -12.22 -1.80 -4.44
CA TYR A 46 -11.40 -1.53 -3.25
C TYR A 46 -11.13 -0.04 -3.03
N THR A 47 -11.65 0.86 -3.88
CA THR A 47 -11.47 2.31 -3.76
C THR A 47 -10.01 2.70 -3.57
N ASN A 48 -9.11 2.02 -4.29
CA ASN A 48 -7.64 2.22 -4.25
C ASN A 48 -6.99 1.93 -2.89
N ARG A 49 -7.72 1.32 -1.96
CA ARG A 49 -7.24 1.00 -0.61
C ARG A 49 -7.13 -0.49 -0.44
N MET A 50 -5.93 -0.95 -0.13
CA MET A 50 -5.64 -2.36 0.07
C MET A 50 -5.10 -2.63 1.46
N VAL A 51 -5.58 -3.72 2.06
CA VAL A 51 -4.98 -4.25 3.29
C VAL A 51 -3.96 -5.30 2.89
N ILE A 52 -2.68 -4.99 3.10
CA ILE A 52 -1.55 -5.85 2.72
C ILE A 52 -0.88 -6.38 3.98
N SER A 53 -0.69 -7.69 4.06
CA SER A 53 0.08 -8.31 5.15
C SER A 53 1.51 -7.81 5.13
N LYS A 54 2.09 -7.53 6.31
CA LYS A 54 3.50 -7.11 6.41
C LYS A 54 4.47 -8.13 5.82
N LYS A 55 4.07 -9.41 5.79
CA LYS A 55 4.85 -10.52 5.21
C LYS A 55 4.89 -10.48 3.67
N ASP A 56 3.89 -9.86 3.05
CA ASP A 56 3.75 -9.75 1.59
C ASP A 56 4.27 -8.40 1.08
N CYS A 57 4.75 -7.55 1.99
CA CYS A 57 5.38 -6.29 1.65
C CYS A 57 6.86 -6.53 1.37
N GLN A 58 7.33 -6.02 0.25
CA GLN A 58 8.75 -5.91 -0.01
C GLN A 58 9.22 -4.59 0.58
N ALA A 59 10.12 -4.67 1.57
CA ALA A 59 10.87 -3.48 1.98
C ALA A 59 11.76 -3.09 0.80
N SER A 60 11.65 -1.84 0.32
CA SER A 60 12.73 -1.26 -0.46
C SER A 60 13.89 -1.06 0.50
N GLU A 61 14.97 -1.83 0.34
CA GLU A 61 16.28 -1.46 0.87
C GLU A 61 16.76 -0.13 0.26
#